data_AF-A0A961IF81-F1
#
_entry.id   AF-A0A961IF81-F1
#
_cell.length_a   1.000
_cell.length_b   1.000
_cell.length_c   1.000
_cell.angle_alpha   90.00
_cell.angle_beta   90.00
_cell.angle_gamma   90.00
#
_symmetry.space_group_name_H-M   'P 1'
#
loop_
_entity.id
_entity.type
_entity.pdbx_description
1 polymer ?
#
loop_
_entity_poly.entity_id
_entity_poly.type
_entity_poly.pdbx_seq_one_letter_code
_entity_poly.pdbx_strand_id
1 'polypeptide(L)'
;MYTYNVYIMVRTQVYLSQAEKRRLEQISKESGKSQSVLIREAVDRLIHSYSHHSADRKSRLAAAFGIWKDRPLKELRAMRAELDRV
;
A
#
# COMPACT_ATOMS: atom_id res chain seq x y z
N MET A 1 33.59 -9.46 8.91
CA MET A 1 32.66 -10.13 9.85
C MET A 1 31.26 -10.05 9.23
N TYR A 2 30.84 -11.11 8.53
CA TYR A 2 29.61 -11.09 7.74
C TYR A 2 28.40 -11.40 8.63
N THR A 3 27.57 -10.42 8.95
CA THR A 3 26.23 -10.69 9.49
C THR A 3 25.26 -10.86 8.33
N TYR A 4 25.15 -12.09 7.83
CA TYR A 4 24.07 -12.52 6.95
C TYR A 4 22.74 -12.49 7.71
N ASN A 5 22.17 -11.30 7.90
CA ASN A 5 20.78 -11.15 8.35
C ASN A 5 19.85 -11.25 7.13
N VAL A 6 19.93 -12.39 6.44
CA VAL A 6 18.97 -12.74 5.39
C VAL A 6 17.74 -13.27 6.10
N TYR A 7 16.86 -12.35 6.49
CA TYR A 7 15.46 -12.58 6.86
C TYR A 7 15.20 -13.80 7.76
N ILE A 8 15.17 -13.59 9.08
CA ILE A 8 14.63 -14.58 10.00
C ILE A 8 13.13 -14.76 9.69
N MET A 9 12.79 -15.74 8.86
CA MET A 9 11.39 -16.04 8.56
C MET A 9 10.77 -16.76 9.75
N VAL A 10 9.78 -16.12 10.36
CA VAL A 10 9.02 -16.71 11.45
C VAL A 10 7.92 -17.58 10.85
N ARG A 11 7.82 -18.84 11.30
CA ARG A 11 6.78 -19.76 10.84
C ARG A 11 5.43 -19.28 11.37
N THR A 12 4.49 -19.03 10.47
CA THR A 12 3.11 -18.67 10.80
C THR A 12 2.16 -19.71 10.21
N GLN A 13 1.20 -20.15 11.02
CA GLN A 13 0.14 -21.04 10.56
C GLN A 13 -1.08 -20.22 10.14
N VAL A 14 -1.64 -20.53 8.97
CA VAL A 14 -2.83 -19.88 8.42
C VAL A 14 -3.84 -20.97 8.09
N TYR A 15 -5.10 -20.75 8.47
CA TYR A 15 -6.21 -21.63 8.11
C TYR A 15 -6.84 -21.12 6.82
N LEU A 16 -7.02 -22.04 5.87
CA LEU A 16 -7.69 -21.78 4.61
C LEU A 16 -8.82 -22.79 4.45
N SER A 17 -9.92 -22.37 3.84
CA SER A 17 -10.93 -23.29 3.34
C SER A 17 -10.33 -24.22 2.29
N GLN A 18 -11.00 -25.37 2.08
CA GLN A 18 -10.56 -26.31 1.07
C GLN A 18 -10.56 -25.71 -0.34
N ALA A 19 -11.49 -24.79 -0.62
CA ALA A 19 -11.58 -24.09 -1.89
C ALA A 19 -10.40 -23.13 -2.10
N GLU A 20 -10.05 -22.33 -1.09
CA GLU A 20 -8.90 -21.42 -1.14
C GLU A 20 -7.59 -22.19 -1.31
N LYS A 21 -7.41 -23.29 -0.58
CA LYS A 21 -6.22 -24.16 -0.72
C LYS A 21 -6.08 -24.68 -2.15
N ARG A 22 -7.15 -25.24 -2.73
CA ARG A 22 -7.14 -25.72 -4.13
C ARG A 22 -6.81 -24.61 -5.12
N ARG A 23 -7.37 -23.41 -4.90
CA ARG A 23 -7.10 -22.27 -5.79
C ARG A 23 -5.65 -21.79 -5.66
N LEU A 24 -5.10 -21.77 -4.44
CA LEU A 24 -3.70 -21.42 -4.20
C LEU A 24 -2.74 -22.44 -4.84
N GLU A 25 -3.05 -23.73 -4.78
CA GLU A 25 -2.32 -24.79 -5.47
C GLU A 25 -2.31 -24.60 -6.99
N GLN A 26 -3.45 -24.22 -7.57
CA GLN A 26 -3.55 -23.93 -9.00
C GLN A 26 -2.67 -22.72 -9.38
N ILE A 27 -2.77 -21.61 -8.63
CA ILE A 27 -1.96 -20.41 -8.88
C ILE A 27 -0.46 -20.72 -8.73
N SER A 28 -0.10 -21.56 -7.76
CA SER A 28 1.29 -22.01 -7.56
C SER A 28 1.82 -22.75 -8.79
N LYS A 29 1.03 -23.65 -9.39
CA LYS A 29 1.39 -24.35 -10.63
C LYS A 29 1.52 -23.40 -11.83
N GLU A 30 0.56 -22.49 -11.99
CA GLU A 30 0.53 -21.55 -13.12
C GLU A 30 1.66 -20.51 -13.05
N SER A 31 2.01 -20.05 -11.84
CA SER A 31 3.04 -19.02 -11.64
C SER A 31 4.46 -19.56 -11.45
N GLY A 32 4.62 -20.87 -11.21
CA GLY A 32 5.89 -21.49 -10.84
C GLY A 32 6.40 -21.12 -9.43
N LYS A 33 5.62 -20.34 -8.66
CA LYS A 33 5.99 -19.93 -7.29
C LYS A 33 5.44 -20.92 -6.27
N SER A 34 6.14 -21.10 -5.15
CA SER A 34 5.61 -21.90 -4.04
C SER A 34 4.42 -21.20 -3.37
N GLN A 35 3.53 -21.98 -2.74
CA GLN A 35 2.40 -21.43 -1.99
C GLN A 35 2.84 -20.45 -0.88
N SER A 36 3.95 -20.72 -0.20
CA SER A 36 4.48 -19.84 0.85
C SER A 36 4.97 -18.50 0.31
N VAL A 37 5.54 -18.47 -0.91
CA VAL A 37 5.90 -17.23 -1.59
C VAL A 37 4.65 -16.44 -1.97
N LEU A 38 3.64 -17.11 -2.54
CA LEU A 38 2.37 -16.45 -2.91
C LEU A 38 1.64 -15.84 -1.72
N ILE A 39 1.57 -16.58 -0.59
CA ILE A 39 0.98 -16.07 0.66
C ILE A 39 1.75 -14.85 1.14
N ARG A 40 3.08 -14.91 1.14
CA ARG A 40 3.92 -13.79 1.58
C ARG A 40 3.71 -12.56 0.70
N GLU A 41 3.73 -12.71 -0.62
CA GLU A 41 3.48 -11.60 -1.55
C GLU A 41 2.09 -10.99 -1.36
N ALA A 42 1.07 -11.80 -1.07
CA ALA A 42 -0.27 -11.30 -0.78
C ALA A 42 -0.30 -10.49 0.52
N VAL A 43 0.37 -10.98 1.57
CA VAL A 43 0.52 -10.26 2.85
C VAL A 43 1.31 -8.97 2.67
N ASP A 44 2.41 -8.99 1.92
CA ASP A 44 3.23 -7.80 1.64
C ASP A 44 2.40 -6.73 0.90
N ARG A 45 1.64 -7.13 -0.13
CA ARG A 45 0.72 -6.22 -0.84
C ARG A 45 -0.34 -5.64 0.09
N LEU A 46 -0.90 -6.46 0.99
CA LEU A 46 -1.87 -6.01 1.98
C LEU A 46 -1.24 -4.97 2.91
N ILE A 47 -0.10 -5.27 3.55
CA ILE A 47 0.60 -4.36 4.47
C ILE A 47 0.96 -3.04 3.76
N HIS A 48 1.44 -3.14 2.52
CA HIS A 48 1.80 -1.97 1.72
C HIS A 48 0.59 -1.07 1.46
N SER A 49 -0.57 -1.65 1.13
CA SER A 49 -1.81 -0.89 0.97
C SER A 49 -2.20 -0.14 2.25
N TYR A 50 -2.12 -0.78 3.42
CA TYR A 50 -2.40 -0.12 4.71
C TYR A 50 -1.37 0.96 5.09
N SER A 51 -0.11 0.76 4.73
CA SER A 51 0.97 1.70 5.00
C SER A 51 0.81 3.00 4.19
N HIS A 52 0.37 2.87 2.93
CA HIS A 52 0.06 4.02 2.08
C HIS A 52 -1.22 4.76 2.46
N HIS A 53 -2.15 4.16 3.20
CA HIS A 53 -3.35 4.88 3.64
C HIS A 53 -3.12 5.76 4.89
N SER A 54 -2.17 5.40 5.75
CA SER A 54 -2.02 6.01 7.09
C SER A 54 -0.84 6.99 7.20
N ALA A 55 0.36 6.60 6.74
CA ALA A 55 1.54 7.45 6.83
C ALA A 55 1.56 8.53 5.72
N ASP A 56 1.16 8.18 4.50
CA ASP A 56 1.16 9.08 3.34
C ASP A 56 0.09 10.19 3.47
N ARG A 57 -1.09 9.87 3.99
CA ARG A 57 -2.16 10.88 4.14
C ARG A 57 -1.75 12.00 5.08
N LYS A 58 -1.21 11.67 6.26
CA LYS A 58 -0.80 12.68 7.25
C LYS A 58 0.40 13.49 6.75
N SER A 59 1.39 12.84 6.13
CA SER A 59 2.55 13.56 5.57
C SER A 59 2.15 14.46 4.39
N ARG A 60 1.23 14.03 3.52
CA ARG A 60 0.70 14.84 2.40
C ARG A 60 -0.14 16.00 2.88
N LEU A 61 -0.97 15.81 3.90
CA LEU A 61 -1.71 16.91 4.53
C LEU A 61 -0.75 17.90 5.22
N ALA A 62 0.30 17.40 5.87
CA ALA A 62 1.34 18.25 6.45
C ALA A 62 2.17 18.98 5.38
N ALA A 63 2.49 18.33 4.26
CA ALA A 63 3.20 18.95 3.13
C ALA A 63 2.34 19.99 2.41
N ALA A 64 1.02 19.81 2.39
CA ALA A 64 0.08 20.80 1.87
C ALA A 64 -0.18 21.95 2.87
N PHE A 65 0.26 21.83 4.13
CA PHE A 65 0.08 22.88 5.13
C PHE A 65 0.88 24.12 4.73
N GLY A 66 0.18 25.24 4.52
CA GLY A 66 0.80 26.50 4.12
C GLY A 66 1.10 26.65 2.63
N ILE A 67 0.68 25.69 1.77
CA ILE A 67 0.85 25.79 0.30
C ILE A 67 0.21 27.05 -0.31
N TRP A 68 -0.74 27.66 0.41
CA TRP A 68 -1.44 28.88 0.02
C TRP A 68 -0.97 30.14 0.76
N LYS A 69 0.00 30.06 1.68
CA LYS A 69 0.34 31.18 2.58
C LYS A 69 0.83 32.42 1.81
N ASP A 70 1.55 32.19 0.71
CA ASP A 70 2.19 33.25 -0.08
C ASP A 70 1.43 33.53 -1.40
N ARG A 71 0.22 32.99 -1.56
CA ARG A 71 -0.58 33.19 -2.77
C ARG A 71 -1.53 34.38 -2.64
N PRO A 72 -1.64 35.23 -3.68
CA PRO A 72 -2.52 36.39 -3.64
C PRO A 72 -3.99 35.98 -3.64
N LEU A 73 -4.81 36.68 -2.83
CA LEU A 73 -6.24 36.39 -2.67
C LEU A 73 -7.03 36.45 -4.01
N LYS A 74 -6.54 37.22 -4.98
CA LYS A 74 -7.12 37.32 -6.32
C LYS A 74 -7.05 35.99 -7.08
N GLU A 75 -5.93 35.26 -6.97
CA GLU A 75 -5.78 33.93 -7.59
C GLU A 75 -6.71 32.92 -6.92
N LEU A 76 -6.80 32.94 -5.59
CA LEU A 76 -7.70 32.04 -4.85
C LEU A 76 -9.17 32.23 -5.24
N ARG A 77 -9.60 33.49 -5.40
CA ARG A 77 -10.96 33.82 -5.85
C ARG A 77 -11.22 33.39 -7.28
N ALA A 78 -10.23 33.51 -8.17
CA ALA A 78 -10.35 33.05 -9.55
C ALA A 78 -10.51 31.51 -9.62
N MET A 79 -9.68 30.77 -8.88
CA MET A 79 -9.77 29.31 -8.78
C MET A 79 -11.13 28.86 -8.18
N ARG A 80 -11.62 29.57 -7.17
CA ARG A 80 -12.94 29.27 -6.57
C ARG A 80 -14.08 29.49 -7.56
N ALA A 81 -14.06 30.60 -8.28
CA ALA A 81 -15.07 30.92 -9.30
C ALA A 81 -15.04 29.99 -10.52
N GLU A 82 -13.94 29.29 -10.78
CA GLU A 82 -13.84 28.26 -11.80
C GLU A 82 -14.46 26.94 -11.34
N LEU A 83 -14.28 26.58 -10.07
CA LEU A 83 -14.90 25.40 -9.44
C LEU A 83 -16.42 25.53 -9.28
N ASP A 84 -16.93 26.72 -8.93
CA ASP A 84 -18.38 26.96 -8.78
C ASP A 84 -19.13 26.99 -10.14
N ARG A 85 -18.43 26.83 -11.28
CA ARG A 85 -19.00 26.75 -12.64
C ARG A 85 -19.27 25.33 -13.14
N VAL A 86 -18.93 24.30 -12.36
CA VAL A 86 -19.16 22.88 -12.64
C VAL A 86 -20.19 22.34 -11.67
#